data_AF-A0A7V8SZS7-F1
#
_entry.id   AF-A0A7V8SZS7-F1
#
_cell.length_a   1.000
_cell.length_b   1.000
_cell.length_c   1.000
_cell.angle_alpha   90.00
_cell.angle_beta   90.00
_cell.angle_gamma   90.00
#
_symmetry.space_group_name_H-M   'P 1'
#
loop_
_entity.id
_entity.type
_entity.pdbx_description
1 polymer ?
#
loop_
_entity_poly.entity_id
_entity_poly.type
_entity_poly.pdbx_seq_one_letter_code
_entity_poly.pdbx_strand_id
1 'polypeptide(L)'
;RAKEGIRRQDFAILVEGYMDAIAVARVGISNVVASCGTSLAAQQIKLLSRFTKRVVVNYDPDAAGQSATERSLSLLLEQDFEVRVLVLPPVGDKKADPDLYIREKGAEEYQKRLAEAPSYVDYLIARARQMDLSTGEAKSRAVNFLLPYVQKIPNRILRSEWATRIAQQLRLEEPVLRAALSKAAAERRGELKLQPELVARTAKPVERRLIRMLVEAEGFRRELAERLQNARLYHGLETEKIFAALVVSSLSGQPAKATEVAAILEERDRRLLFEILFEEASEPTWEEALSCIETLEQRQAEQELAEVQRSIEANPTGPGLRDLLARKQELMRRLAAAR
;
A
#
# COMPACT_ATOMS: atom_id res chain seq x y z
N ARG A 1 -16.72 -2.00 40.56
CA ARG A 1 -17.59 -0.81 40.51
C ARG A 1 -18.03 -0.45 39.08
N ALA A 2 -17.24 -0.74 38.04
CA ALA A 2 -17.57 -0.32 36.67
C ALA A 2 -18.76 -1.01 35.98
N LYS A 3 -19.28 -2.14 36.50
CA LYS A 3 -20.34 -2.92 35.83
C LYS A 3 -21.60 -2.10 35.51
N GLU A 4 -22.05 -1.26 36.44
CA GLU A 4 -23.23 -0.41 36.26
C GLU A 4 -22.96 0.73 35.29
N GLY A 5 -21.79 1.38 35.40
CA GLY A 5 -21.35 2.42 34.47
C GLY A 5 -21.28 1.90 33.02
N ILE A 6 -20.67 0.73 32.82
CA ILE A 6 -20.57 0.08 31.50
C ILE A 6 -21.96 -0.22 30.94
N ARG A 7 -22.87 -0.81 31.73
CA ARG A 7 -24.24 -1.11 31.26
C ARG A 7 -25.04 0.14 30.93
N ARG A 8 -24.89 1.21 31.72
CA ARG A 8 -25.62 2.46 31.54
C ARG A 8 -25.15 3.23 30.31
N GLN A 9 -23.85 3.25 30.06
CA GLN A 9 -23.25 4.00 28.95
C GLN A 9 -23.12 3.15 27.67
N ASP A 10 -23.23 1.83 27.79
CA ASP A 10 -23.01 0.84 26.73
C ASP A 10 -21.64 0.98 26.04
N PHE A 11 -20.59 1.25 26.81
CA PHE A 11 -19.22 1.03 26.40
C PHE A 11 -18.31 0.95 27.61
N ALA A 12 -17.13 0.36 27.44
CA ALA A 12 -16.08 0.33 28.45
C ALA A 12 -14.84 1.09 27.98
N ILE A 13 -14.17 1.77 28.91
CA ILE A 13 -12.84 2.36 28.68
C ILE A 13 -11.81 1.35 29.18
N LEU A 14 -10.93 0.90 28.30
CA LEU A 14 -9.89 -0.07 28.64
C LEU A 14 -8.54 0.65 28.72
N VAL A 15 -8.00 0.74 29.92
CA VAL A 15 -6.67 1.30 30.22
C VAL A 15 -5.68 0.22 30.62
N GLU A 16 -4.39 0.54 30.68
CA GLU A 16 -3.33 -0.43 30.97
C GLU A 16 -3.16 -0.63 32.49
N GLY A 17 -3.00 0.47 33.23
CA GLY A 17 -2.72 0.45 34.66
C GLY A 17 -3.96 0.56 35.55
N TYR A 18 -3.88 0.01 36.76
CA TYR A 18 -4.92 0.24 37.77
C TYR A 18 -4.92 1.70 38.25
N MET A 19 -3.79 2.40 38.20
CA MET A 19 -3.66 3.82 38.52
C MET A 19 -4.51 4.67 37.57
N ASP A 20 -4.42 4.40 36.26
CA ASP A 20 -5.22 5.08 35.24
C ASP A 20 -6.71 4.86 35.46
N ALA A 21 -7.10 3.62 35.77
CA ALA A 21 -8.50 3.31 36.06
C ALA A 21 -9.01 4.06 37.29
N ILE A 22 -8.17 4.23 38.32
CA ILE A 22 -8.51 5.03 39.50
C ILE A 22 -8.62 6.51 39.13
N ALA A 23 -7.69 7.06 38.34
CA ALA A 23 -7.71 8.46 37.93
C ALA A 23 -8.97 8.80 37.13
N VAL A 24 -9.32 7.98 36.14
CA VAL A 24 -10.55 8.11 35.34
C VAL A 24 -11.79 7.97 36.22
N ALA A 25 -11.82 7.00 37.13
CA ALA A 25 -12.96 6.81 38.04
C ALA A 25 -13.16 7.97 39.03
N ARG A 26 -12.07 8.60 39.50
CA ARG A 26 -12.12 9.72 40.45
C ARG A 26 -12.80 10.96 39.89
N VAL A 27 -12.78 11.14 38.57
CA VAL A 27 -13.45 12.25 37.89
C VAL A 27 -14.88 11.92 37.44
N GLY A 28 -15.48 10.88 38.01
CA GLY A 28 -16.89 10.51 37.77
C GLY A 28 -17.12 9.61 36.56
N ILE A 29 -16.06 9.22 35.83
CA ILE A 29 -16.17 8.32 34.68
C ILE A 29 -16.14 6.87 35.17
N SER A 30 -17.33 6.28 35.30
CA SER A 30 -17.53 5.02 36.02
C SER A 30 -17.36 3.76 35.16
N ASN A 31 -17.20 3.85 33.84
CA ASN A 31 -17.15 2.73 32.91
C ASN A 31 -15.73 2.30 32.50
N VAL A 32 -14.73 2.55 33.36
CA VAL A 32 -13.32 2.21 33.12
C VAL A 32 -12.90 0.87 33.75
N VAL A 33 -12.04 0.13 33.04
CA VAL A 33 -11.42 -1.13 33.45
C VAL A 33 -9.95 -1.17 33.03
N ALA A 34 -9.11 -1.88 33.78
CA ALA A 34 -7.67 -2.02 33.50
C ALA A 34 -7.28 -3.46 33.15
N SER A 35 -6.27 -3.63 32.29
CA SER A 35 -5.60 -4.93 32.05
C SER A 35 -4.52 -5.25 33.10
N CYS A 36 -4.14 -4.27 33.93
CA CYS A 36 -3.20 -4.38 35.05
C CYS A 36 -1.80 -4.87 34.64
N GLY A 37 -1.24 -4.31 33.56
CA GLY A 37 0.14 -4.60 33.12
C GLY A 37 0.36 -6.00 32.54
N THR A 38 -0.72 -6.68 32.14
CA THR A 38 -0.67 -7.96 31.43
C THR A 38 -1.29 -7.82 30.04
N SER A 39 -0.85 -8.64 29.08
CA SER A 39 -1.52 -8.72 27.78
C SER A 39 -2.99 -9.13 27.98
N LEU A 40 -3.89 -8.44 27.30
CA LEU A 40 -5.33 -8.68 27.41
C LEU A 40 -5.67 -10.14 27.04
N ALA A 41 -6.24 -10.89 27.98
CA ALA A 41 -6.53 -12.30 27.80
C ALA A 41 -7.96 -12.54 27.25
N ALA A 42 -8.14 -13.63 26.49
CA ALA A 42 -9.46 -14.00 25.94
C ALA A 42 -10.54 -14.16 27.02
N GLN A 43 -10.18 -14.62 28.22
CA GLN A 43 -11.12 -14.73 29.35
C GLN A 43 -11.60 -13.36 29.85
N GLN A 44 -10.71 -12.36 29.88
CA GLN A 44 -11.06 -10.98 30.26
C GLN A 44 -11.99 -10.36 29.22
N ILE A 45 -11.73 -10.60 27.92
CA ILE A 45 -12.60 -10.16 26.82
C ILE A 45 -13.98 -10.81 26.91
N LYS A 46 -14.02 -12.13 27.15
CA LYS A 46 -15.28 -12.86 27.35
C LYS A 46 -16.06 -12.33 28.55
N LEU A 47 -15.39 -12.00 29.64
CA LEU A 47 -16.02 -11.37 30.80
C LEU A 47 -16.61 -10.00 30.43
N LEU A 48 -15.85 -9.16 29.73
CA LEU A 48 -16.28 -7.83 29.31
C LEU A 48 -17.50 -7.90 28.36
N SER A 49 -17.54 -8.91 27.49
CA SER A 49 -18.61 -9.12 26.52
C SER A 49 -19.99 -9.37 27.14
N ARG A 50 -20.04 -9.73 28.44
CA ARG A 50 -21.29 -9.87 29.20
C ARG A 50 -21.93 -8.53 29.57
N PHE A 51 -21.20 -7.43 29.41
CA PHE A 51 -21.64 -6.08 29.77
C PHE A 51 -21.78 -5.17 28.57
N THR A 52 -20.85 -5.23 27.61
CA THR A 52 -20.92 -4.47 26.35
C THR A 52 -20.03 -5.11 25.29
N LYS A 53 -20.31 -4.78 24.02
CA LYS A 53 -19.43 -5.08 22.87
C LYS A 53 -18.67 -3.85 22.39
N ARG A 54 -18.80 -2.70 23.06
CA ARG A 54 -18.22 -1.43 22.62
C ARG A 54 -17.10 -1.04 23.58
N VAL A 55 -15.90 -0.83 23.07
CA VAL A 55 -14.71 -0.55 23.88
C VAL A 55 -13.92 0.59 23.28
N VAL A 56 -13.54 1.56 24.12
CA VAL A 56 -12.54 2.58 23.81
C VAL A 56 -11.26 2.20 24.53
N VAL A 57 -10.21 1.91 23.77
CA VAL A 57 -8.89 1.57 24.29
C VAL A 57 -8.08 2.85 24.45
N ASN A 58 -7.51 3.07 25.62
CA ASN A 58 -6.62 4.19 25.89
C ASN A 58 -5.37 3.68 26.61
N TYR A 59 -4.41 3.20 25.82
CA TYR A 59 -3.12 2.67 26.30
C TYR A 59 -1.99 3.66 26.06
N ASP A 60 -0.90 3.50 26.80
CA ASP A 60 0.26 4.36 26.69
C ASP A 60 1.00 4.14 25.35
N PRO A 61 1.56 5.20 24.74
CA PRO A 61 2.27 5.09 23.47
C PRO A 61 3.57 4.25 23.53
N ASP A 62 4.12 4.06 24.75
CA ASP A 62 5.40 3.41 25.04
C ASP A 62 5.27 2.01 25.65
N ALA A 63 4.06 1.45 25.75
CA ALA A 63 3.88 0.06 26.16
C ALA A 63 4.75 -0.84 25.28
N ALA A 64 5.66 -1.57 25.91
CA ALA A 64 6.67 -2.41 25.27
C ALA A 64 6.03 -3.28 24.16
N GLY A 65 6.19 -2.81 22.92
CA GLY A 65 5.55 -3.37 21.74
C GLY A 65 4.16 -2.79 21.49
N GLN A 66 4.08 -1.67 20.75
CA GLN A 66 2.86 -1.30 20.03
C GLN A 66 2.28 -2.49 19.25
N SER A 67 3.13 -3.35 18.69
CA SER A 67 2.70 -4.59 18.03
C SER A 67 2.14 -5.66 18.98
N ALA A 68 2.49 -5.66 20.27
CA ALA A 68 1.93 -6.56 21.28
C ALA A 68 0.57 -6.04 21.80
N THR A 69 0.47 -4.73 22.00
CA THR A 69 -0.79 -4.04 22.26
C THR A 69 -1.78 -4.26 21.11
N GLU A 70 -1.40 -3.97 19.87
CA GLU A 70 -2.27 -4.18 18.70
C GLU A 70 -2.65 -5.65 18.52
N ARG A 71 -1.72 -6.59 18.74
CA ARG A 71 -2.05 -8.02 18.76
C ARG A 71 -3.07 -8.36 19.84
N SER A 72 -2.97 -7.77 21.01
CA SER A 72 -3.93 -7.98 22.10
C SER A 72 -5.31 -7.38 21.75
N LEU A 73 -5.34 -6.23 21.08
CA LEU A 73 -6.59 -5.61 20.61
C LEU A 73 -7.27 -6.40 19.49
N SER A 74 -6.49 -7.14 18.68
CA SER A 74 -7.05 -8.00 17.66
C SER A 74 -7.94 -9.14 18.23
N LEU A 75 -7.74 -9.52 19.49
CA LEU A 75 -8.61 -10.48 20.18
C LEU A 75 -10.01 -9.93 20.46
N LEU A 76 -10.16 -8.60 20.58
CA LEU A 76 -11.47 -7.96 20.68
C LEU A 76 -12.23 -8.09 19.35
N LEU A 77 -11.53 -7.92 18.22
CA LEU A 77 -12.12 -8.10 16.89
C LEU A 77 -12.60 -9.52 16.65
N GLU A 78 -11.84 -10.53 17.07
CA GLU A 78 -12.24 -11.95 16.98
C GLU A 78 -13.54 -12.24 17.75
N GLN A 79 -13.80 -11.46 18.79
CA GLN A 79 -14.99 -11.58 19.64
C GLN A 79 -16.09 -10.57 19.25
N ASP A 80 -16.02 -9.98 18.05
CA ASP A 80 -17.04 -9.10 17.47
C ASP A 80 -17.29 -7.82 18.31
N PHE A 81 -16.23 -7.25 18.87
CA PHE A 81 -16.30 -5.95 19.54
C PHE A 81 -16.20 -4.79 18.55
N GLU A 82 -16.98 -3.72 18.80
CA GLU A 82 -16.73 -2.39 18.24
C GLU A 82 -15.60 -1.74 19.04
N VAL A 83 -14.42 -1.63 18.44
CA VAL A 83 -13.22 -1.08 19.09
C VAL A 83 -12.92 0.31 18.54
N ARG A 84 -12.67 1.25 19.45
CA ARG A 84 -12.12 2.57 19.17
C ARG A 84 -10.80 2.74 19.91
N VAL A 85 -9.89 3.54 19.38
CA VAL A 85 -8.57 3.77 19.99
C VAL A 85 -8.40 5.25 20.27
N LEU A 86 -8.26 5.59 21.55
CA LEU A 86 -7.92 6.91 22.01
C LEU A 86 -6.41 7.01 22.24
N VAL A 87 -5.76 7.82 21.40
CA VAL A 87 -4.40 8.30 21.63
C VAL A 87 -4.49 9.72 22.19
N LEU A 88 -4.00 9.92 23.40
CA LEU A 88 -4.00 11.24 24.03
C LEU A 88 -2.90 12.11 23.44
N PRO A 89 -3.16 13.40 23.15
CA PRO A 89 -2.11 14.29 22.71
C PRO A 89 -1.16 14.59 23.88
N PRO A 90 0.13 14.88 23.59
CA PRO A 90 1.10 15.19 24.63
C PRO A 90 0.69 16.44 25.44
N VAL A 91 1.09 16.47 26.70
CA VAL A 91 0.93 17.63 27.58
C VAL A 91 2.31 18.24 27.81
N GLY A 92 2.55 19.39 27.19
CA GLY A 92 3.90 19.96 27.08
C GLY A 92 4.82 19.00 26.34
N ASP A 93 6.01 18.75 26.88
CA ASP A 93 6.99 17.81 26.31
C ASP A 93 6.78 16.36 26.74
N LYS A 94 5.75 16.08 27.54
CA LYS A 94 5.47 14.73 28.06
C LYS A 94 4.34 14.07 27.27
N LYS A 95 4.52 12.80 26.94
CA LYS A 95 3.41 11.95 26.51
C LYS A 95 2.38 11.87 27.64
N ALA A 96 1.11 11.87 27.28
CA ALA A 96 0.02 11.89 28.24
C ALA A 96 -0.58 10.51 28.43
N ASP A 97 -0.59 10.04 29.67
CA ASP A 97 -1.43 8.95 30.15
C ASP A 97 -2.79 9.52 30.62
N PRO A 98 -3.79 8.68 30.94
CA PRO A 98 -5.09 9.17 31.40
C PRO A 98 -4.99 10.05 32.66
N ASP A 99 -4.10 9.70 33.61
CA ASP A 99 -3.92 10.45 34.86
C ASP A 99 -3.38 11.87 34.62
N LEU A 100 -2.25 12.00 33.90
CA LEU A 100 -1.65 13.27 33.53
C LEU A 100 -2.61 14.10 32.67
N TYR A 101 -3.25 13.50 31.68
CA TYR A 101 -4.16 14.23 30.79
C TYR A 101 -5.35 14.82 31.55
N ILE A 102 -5.98 14.03 32.42
CA ILE A 102 -7.13 14.47 33.22
C ILE A 102 -6.72 15.55 34.23
N ARG A 103 -5.55 15.44 34.86
CA ARG A 103 -5.05 16.47 35.78
C ARG A 103 -4.83 17.82 35.09
N GLU A 104 -4.29 17.79 33.87
CA GLU A 104 -3.82 19.00 33.17
C GLU A 104 -4.89 19.63 32.27
N LYS A 105 -5.78 18.82 31.68
CA LYS A 105 -6.83 19.25 30.73
C LYS A 105 -8.25 19.13 31.27
N GLY A 106 -8.45 18.37 32.35
CA GLY A 106 -9.75 18.17 32.97
C GLY A 106 -10.55 17.00 32.40
N ALA A 107 -11.61 16.64 33.13
CA ALA A 107 -12.46 15.49 32.81
C ALA A 107 -13.32 15.70 31.56
N GLU A 108 -13.78 16.93 31.32
CA GLU A 108 -14.60 17.26 30.16
C GLU A 108 -13.84 17.07 28.84
N GLU A 109 -12.61 17.55 28.77
CA GLU A 109 -11.76 17.36 27.58
C GLU A 109 -11.46 15.87 27.38
N TYR A 110 -11.19 15.11 28.45
CA TYR A 110 -11.01 13.65 28.33
C TYR A 110 -12.26 12.94 27.78
N GLN A 111 -13.47 13.30 28.23
CA GLN A 111 -14.72 12.76 27.70
C GLN A 111 -14.94 13.12 26.23
N LYS A 112 -14.60 14.35 25.85
CA LYS A 112 -14.64 14.79 24.45
C LYS A 112 -13.71 13.93 23.58
N ARG A 113 -12.48 13.69 24.05
CA ARG A 113 -11.53 12.82 23.36
C ARG A 113 -12.01 11.38 23.23
N LEU A 114 -12.66 10.82 24.26
CA LEU A 114 -13.27 9.50 24.19
C LEU A 114 -14.36 9.43 23.10
N ALA A 115 -15.17 10.49 22.94
CA ALA A 115 -16.22 10.55 21.93
C ALA A 115 -15.66 10.68 20.51
N GLU A 116 -14.57 11.43 20.34
CA GLU A 116 -13.86 11.66 19.07
C GLU A 116 -12.89 10.53 18.70
N ALA A 117 -12.71 9.53 19.56
CA ALA A 117 -11.76 8.45 19.34
C ALA A 117 -12.07 7.71 18.03
N PRO A 118 -11.09 7.59 17.10
CA PRO A 118 -11.30 6.91 15.82
C PRO A 118 -11.61 5.43 16.02
N SER A 119 -12.29 4.84 15.03
CA SER A 119 -12.45 3.40 14.98
C SER A 119 -11.09 2.71 14.90
N TYR A 120 -10.99 1.47 15.39
CA TYR A 120 -9.73 0.73 15.33
C TYR A 120 -9.24 0.52 13.88
N VAL A 121 -10.16 0.45 12.92
CA VAL A 121 -9.85 0.41 11.48
C VAL A 121 -9.08 1.65 11.06
N ASP A 122 -9.65 2.81 11.37
CA ASP A 122 -9.13 4.09 10.91
C ASP A 122 -7.79 4.38 11.59
N TYR A 123 -7.65 3.97 12.85
CA TYR A 123 -6.38 3.97 13.58
C TYR A 123 -5.31 3.12 12.86
N LEU A 124 -5.60 1.86 12.54
CA LEU A 124 -4.66 0.98 11.85
C LEU A 124 -4.31 1.49 10.43
N ILE A 125 -5.31 2.00 9.70
CA ILE A 125 -5.09 2.61 8.38
C ILE A 125 -4.19 3.84 8.50
N ALA A 126 -4.43 4.72 9.48
CA ALA A 126 -3.58 5.89 9.71
C ALA A 126 -2.13 5.49 10.00
N ARG A 127 -1.91 4.40 10.74
CA ARG A 127 -0.58 3.82 10.94
C ARG A 127 0.04 3.29 9.65
N ALA A 128 -0.73 2.54 8.86
CA ALA A 128 -0.27 2.04 7.56
C ALA A 128 0.11 3.19 6.62
N ARG A 129 -0.57 4.35 6.73
CA ARG A 129 -0.24 5.58 5.98
C ARG A 129 1.02 6.30 6.43
N GLN A 130 1.51 6.05 7.64
CA GLN A 130 2.81 6.56 8.10
C GLN A 130 3.97 5.75 7.51
N MET A 131 3.70 4.59 6.90
CA MET A 131 4.68 3.85 6.12
C MET A 131 4.91 4.54 4.76
N ASP A 132 6.02 4.23 4.12
CA ASP A 132 6.24 4.62 2.73
C ASP A 132 5.15 4.01 1.83
N LEU A 133 4.49 4.84 1.03
CA LEU A 133 3.46 4.45 0.06
C LEU A 133 3.82 4.87 -1.38
N SER A 134 5.08 5.28 -1.60
CA SER A 134 5.56 5.80 -2.88
C SER A 134 5.60 4.76 -3.99
N THR A 135 5.82 3.49 -3.66
CA THR A 135 5.94 2.39 -4.61
C THR A 135 4.88 1.32 -4.40
N GLY A 136 4.61 0.50 -5.42
CA GLY A 136 3.71 -0.65 -5.32
C GLY A 136 4.16 -1.66 -4.25
N GLU A 137 5.47 -1.85 -4.09
CA GLU A 137 6.03 -2.69 -3.02
C GLU A 137 5.79 -2.08 -1.63
N ALA A 138 5.93 -0.77 -1.50
CA ALA A 138 5.68 -0.08 -0.25
C ALA A 138 4.19 -0.12 0.14
N LYS A 139 3.29 0.07 -0.83
CA LYS A 139 1.85 -0.18 -0.67
C LYS A 139 1.57 -1.64 -0.29
N SER A 140 2.29 -2.60 -0.86
CA SER A 140 2.14 -4.00 -0.48
C SER A 140 2.51 -4.25 0.98
N ARG A 141 3.58 -3.63 1.48
CA ARG A 141 3.96 -3.72 2.89
C ARG A 141 2.87 -3.15 3.80
N ALA A 142 2.29 -2.02 3.43
CA ALA A 142 1.18 -1.40 4.18
C ALA A 142 -0.07 -2.31 4.24
N VAL A 143 -0.43 -2.96 3.12
CA VAL A 143 -1.53 -3.93 3.10
C VAL A 143 -1.21 -5.18 3.94
N ASN A 144 0.03 -5.67 3.86
CA ASN A 144 0.48 -6.81 4.66
C ASN A 144 0.46 -6.54 6.16
N PHE A 145 0.74 -5.31 6.58
CA PHE A 145 0.59 -4.90 7.97
C PHE A 145 -0.88 -4.99 8.43
N LEU A 146 -1.84 -4.63 7.57
CA LEU A 146 -3.28 -4.62 7.91
C LEU A 146 -3.93 -6.01 7.84
N LEU A 147 -3.41 -6.90 7.01
CA LEU A 147 -4.00 -8.21 6.70
C LEU A 147 -4.32 -9.07 7.94
N PRO A 148 -3.43 -9.22 8.94
CA PRO A 148 -3.70 -10.06 10.11
C PRO A 148 -4.91 -9.59 10.92
N TYR A 149 -5.19 -8.29 10.92
CA TYR A 149 -6.34 -7.70 11.61
C TYR A 149 -7.64 -7.94 10.84
N VAL A 150 -7.61 -7.76 9.51
CA VAL A 150 -8.77 -8.00 8.64
C VAL A 150 -9.20 -9.48 8.67
N GLN A 151 -8.25 -10.41 8.70
CA GLN A 151 -8.53 -11.85 8.76
C GLN A 151 -9.23 -12.28 10.06
N LYS A 152 -8.99 -11.57 11.17
CA LYS A 152 -9.58 -11.86 12.48
C LYS A 152 -11.02 -11.42 12.63
N ILE A 153 -11.54 -10.60 11.72
CA ILE A 153 -12.93 -10.13 11.75
C ILE A 153 -13.85 -11.29 11.32
N PRO A 154 -14.72 -11.82 12.20
CA PRO A 154 -15.59 -12.93 11.84
C PRO A 154 -16.71 -12.51 10.87
N ASN A 155 -17.23 -11.30 11.05
CA ASN A 155 -18.33 -10.76 10.25
C ASN A 155 -17.87 -10.40 8.82
N ARG A 156 -18.46 -11.07 7.82
CA ARG A 156 -18.13 -10.87 6.40
C ARG A 156 -18.47 -9.46 5.90
N ILE A 157 -19.52 -8.85 6.42
CA ILE A 157 -19.96 -7.50 6.03
C ILE A 157 -18.93 -6.48 6.54
N LEU A 158 -18.58 -6.56 7.84
CA LEU A 158 -17.55 -5.69 8.42
C LEU A 158 -16.20 -5.87 7.72
N ARG A 159 -15.81 -7.11 7.39
CA ARG A 159 -14.58 -7.38 6.65
C ARG A 159 -14.59 -6.71 5.27
N SER A 160 -15.72 -6.75 4.57
CA SER A 160 -15.88 -6.06 3.28
C SER A 160 -15.80 -4.55 3.43
N GLU A 161 -16.42 -3.99 4.46
CA GLU A 161 -16.38 -2.54 4.74
C GLU A 161 -14.95 -2.06 5.02
N TRP A 162 -14.19 -2.80 5.83
CA TRP A 162 -12.78 -2.50 6.08
C TRP A 162 -11.96 -2.55 4.81
N ALA A 163 -12.18 -3.55 3.94
CA ALA A 163 -11.49 -3.64 2.66
C ALA A 163 -11.73 -2.39 1.80
N THR A 164 -12.97 -1.91 1.72
CA THR A 164 -13.31 -0.68 0.99
C THR A 164 -12.58 0.53 1.59
N ARG A 165 -12.58 0.70 2.92
CA ARG A 165 -11.88 1.81 3.59
C ARG A 165 -10.37 1.78 3.37
N ILE A 166 -9.75 0.60 3.45
CA ILE A 166 -8.33 0.41 3.20
C ILE A 166 -7.99 0.80 1.76
N ALA A 167 -8.78 0.35 0.78
CA ALA A 167 -8.57 0.68 -0.63
C ALA A 167 -8.61 2.20 -0.87
N GLN A 168 -9.64 2.87 -0.33
CA GLN A 168 -9.79 4.33 -0.46
C GLN A 168 -8.63 5.10 0.17
N GLN A 169 -8.24 4.74 1.40
CA GLN A 169 -7.24 5.47 2.16
C GLN A 169 -5.80 5.21 1.70
N LEU A 170 -5.52 4.02 1.16
CA LEU A 170 -4.22 3.67 0.57
C LEU A 170 -4.13 3.95 -0.94
N ARG A 171 -5.19 4.47 -1.55
CA ARG A 171 -5.29 4.72 -3.00
C ARG A 171 -4.92 3.46 -3.81
N LEU A 172 -5.62 2.38 -3.49
CA LEU A 172 -5.55 1.10 -4.17
C LEU A 172 -6.88 0.84 -4.88
N GLU A 173 -6.84 0.10 -5.98
CA GLU A 173 -8.06 -0.39 -6.61
C GLU A 173 -8.77 -1.39 -5.68
N GLU A 174 -10.04 -1.16 -5.40
CA GLU A 174 -10.82 -2.01 -4.51
C GLU A 174 -10.94 -3.47 -4.99
N PRO A 175 -11.18 -3.75 -6.30
CA PRO A 175 -11.24 -5.13 -6.80
C PRO A 175 -9.95 -5.92 -6.54
N VAL A 176 -8.81 -5.25 -6.72
CA VAL A 176 -7.47 -5.79 -6.48
C VAL A 176 -7.30 -6.19 -5.02
N LEU A 177 -7.62 -5.27 -4.10
CA LEU A 177 -7.48 -5.52 -2.67
C LEU A 177 -8.42 -6.64 -2.21
N ARG A 178 -9.67 -6.65 -2.69
CA ARG A 178 -10.65 -7.71 -2.38
C ARG A 178 -10.17 -9.08 -2.85
N ALA A 179 -9.64 -9.18 -4.07
CA ALA A 179 -9.09 -10.44 -4.60
C ALA A 179 -7.90 -10.93 -3.75
N ALA A 180 -7.00 -10.03 -3.37
CA ALA A 180 -5.88 -10.33 -2.50
C ALA A 180 -6.37 -10.83 -1.12
N LEU A 181 -7.24 -10.09 -0.44
CA LEU A 181 -7.80 -10.46 0.86
C LEU A 181 -8.56 -11.80 0.82
N SER A 182 -9.32 -12.06 -0.25
CA SER A 182 -10.04 -13.31 -0.45
C SER A 182 -9.08 -14.50 -0.59
N LYS A 183 -8.02 -14.35 -1.40
CA LYS A 183 -6.99 -15.37 -1.58
C LYS A 183 -6.24 -15.68 -0.29
N ALA A 184 -5.84 -14.64 0.47
CA ALA A 184 -5.17 -14.84 1.75
C ALA A 184 -6.07 -15.52 2.80
N ALA A 185 -7.37 -15.21 2.81
CA ALA A 185 -8.33 -15.87 3.70
C ALA A 185 -8.54 -17.35 3.33
N ALA A 186 -8.58 -17.69 2.05
CA ALA A 186 -8.72 -19.07 1.58
C ALA A 186 -7.46 -19.92 1.87
N GLU A 187 -6.28 -19.34 1.70
CA GLU A 187 -4.99 -20.05 1.85
C GLU A 187 -4.45 -20.06 3.30
N ARG A 188 -5.15 -19.42 4.26
CA ARG A 188 -4.67 -19.17 5.65
C ARG A 188 -3.23 -18.63 5.70
N ARG A 189 -2.83 -17.84 4.70
CA ARG A 189 -1.48 -17.25 4.62
C ARG A 189 -1.44 -15.96 5.45
N GLY A 190 -0.40 -15.83 6.27
CA GLY A 190 -0.13 -14.64 7.08
C GLY A 190 0.51 -13.48 6.32
N GLU A 191 0.99 -13.72 5.10
CA GLU A 191 1.58 -12.71 4.23
C GLU A 191 0.93 -12.76 2.85
N LEU A 192 0.48 -11.61 2.36
CA LEU A 192 0.22 -11.42 0.94
C LEU A 192 1.54 -11.11 0.25
N LYS A 193 2.00 -12.02 -0.60
CA LYS A 193 2.73 -11.55 -1.78
C LYS A 193 1.67 -10.92 -2.68
N LEU A 194 1.42 -9.61 -2.52
CA LEU A 194 0.81 -8.86 -3.61
C LEU A 194 1.78 -9.04 -4.75
N GLN A 195 1.43 -9.94 -5.67
CA GLN A 195 2.15 -10.03 -6.91
C GLN A 195 2.14 -8.61 -7.48
N PRO A 196 3.28 -8.06 -7.91
CA PRO A 196 3.34 -6.74 -8.55
C PRO A 196 2.46 -6.64 -9.81
N GLU A 197 1.74 -7.70 -10.15
CA GLU A 197 0.68 -7.83 -11.15
C GLU A 197 -0.64 -7.16 -10.74
N LEU A 198 -0.88 -7.03 -9.43
CA LEU A 198 -2.17 -6.61 -8.85
C LEU A 198 -2.18 -5.13 -8.43
N VAL A 199 -1.06 -4.57 -7.99
CA VAL A 199 -0.91 -3.10 -8.05
C VAL A 199 -0.85 -2.78 -9.52
N ALA A 200 -1.79 -1.97 -10.04
CA ALA A 200 -1.83 -1.59 -11.44
C ALA A 200 -0.40 -1.44 -11.98
N ARG A 201 -0.01 -2.39 -12.84
CA ARG A 201 1.20 -2.36 -13.64
C ARG A 201 1.05 -1.18 -14.60
N THR A 202 1.20 0.02 -14.04
CA THR A 202 1.02 1.28 -14.75
C THR A 202 2.21 1.42 -15.65
N ALA A 203 1.96 1.39 -16.97
CA ALA A 203 2.93 1.80 -17.97
C ALA A 203 3.65 3.07 -17.50
N LYS A 204 4.98 3.05 -17.51
CA LYS A 204 5.76 4.20 -17.06
C LYS A 204 5.47 5.42 -17.95
N PRO A 205 5.63 6.66 -17.44
CA PRO A 205 5.29 7.88 -18.20
C PRO A 205 5.93 7.94 -19.60
N VAL A 206 7.18 7.48 -19.72
CA VAL A 206 7.92 7.40 -20.99
C VAL A 206 7.26 6.40 -21.96
N GLU A 207 6.82 5.24 -21.46
CA GLU A 207 6.15 4.21 -22.25
C GLU A 207 4.79 4.73 -22.75
N ARG A 208 4.03 5.40 -21.88
CA ARG A 208 2.74 6.03 -22.25
C ARG A 208 2.92 7.09 -23.34
N ARG A 209 3.92 7.96 -23.21
CA ARG A 209 4.20 9.03 -24.17
C ARG A 209 4.58 8.47 -25.55
N LEU A 210 5.43 7.45 -25.60
CA LEU A 210 5.82 6.79 -26.85
C LEU A 210 4.67 6.05 -27.52
N ILE A 211 3.82 5.36 -26.75
CA ILE A 211 2.61 4.70 -27.26
C ILE A 211 1.68 5.73 -27.92
N ARG A 212 1.51 6.89 -27.30
CA ARG A 212 0.73 7.99 -27.87
C ARG A 212 1.34 8.52 -29.16
N MET A 213 2.65 8.79 -29.17
CA MET A 213 3.35 9.26 -30.37
C MET A 213 3.21 8.27 -31.54
N LEU A 214 3.23 6.96 -31.28
CA LEU A 214 3.00 5.93 -32.30
C LEU A 214 1.58 5.94 -32.89
N VAL A 215 0.61 6.53 -32.20
CA VAL A 215 -0.78 6.65 -32.68
C VAL A 215 -1.04 8.02 -33.31
N GLU A 216 -0.61 9.10 -32.67
CA GLU A 216 -0.93 10.48 -33.05
C GLU A 216 0.05 11.11 -34.07
N ALA A 217 1.33 10.71 -34.04
CA ALA A 217 2.38 11.41 -34.78
C ALA A 217 2.57 10.88 -36.21
N GLU A 218 1.60 11.10 -37.09
CA GLU A 218 1.63 10.61 -38.48
C GLU A 218 2.92 10.97 -39.25
N GLY A 219 3.55 12.11 -38.92
CA GLY A 219 4.75 12.60 -39.60
C GLY A 219 6.04 11.82 -39.34
N PHE A 220 6.25 11.27 -38.13
CA PHE A 220 7.51 10.60 -37.75
C PHE A 220 7.33 9.22 -37.11
N ARG A 221 6.08 8.75 -37.03
CA ARG A 221 5.74 7.44 -36.47
C ARG A 221 6.52 6.28 -37.07
N ARG A 222 6.75 6.28 -38.38
CA ARG A 222 7.49 5.20 -39.05
C ARG A 222 8.95 5.17 -38.57
N GLU A 223 9.59 6.33 -38.53
CA GLU A 223 10.95 6.49 -38.02
C GLU A 223 11.05 6.07 -36.54
N LEU A 224 10.06 6.46 -35.73
CA LEU A 224 9.95 6.02 -34.34
C LEU A 224 9.83 4.50 -34.21
N ALA A 225 8.96 3.87 -35.01
CA ALA A 225 8.74 2.43 -34.99
C ALA A 225 9.99 1.64 -35.44
N GLU A 226 10.67 2.10 -36.49
CA GLU A 226 11.93 1.50 -36.97
C GLU A 226 13.01 1.56 -35.88
N ARG A 227 13.13 2.70 -35.19
CA ARG A 227 14.11 2.86 -34.10
C ARG A 227 13.82 1.97 -32.91
N LEU A 228 12.55 1.92 -32.46
CA LEU A 228 12.11 1.05 -31.37
C LEU A 228 12.30 -0.44 -31.70
N GLN A 229 12.07 -0.85 -32.96
CA GLN A 229 12.29 -2.22 -33.41
C GLN A 229 13.78 -2.57 -33.49
N ASN A 230 14.60 -1.72 -34.10
CA ASN A 230 16.02 -1.97 -34.29
C ASN A 230 16.77 -2.05 -32.97
N ALA A 231 16.45 -1.15 -32.03
CA ALA A 231 17.05 -1.12 -30.71
C ALA A 231 16.39 -2.10 -29.71
N ARG A 232 15.30 -2.80 -30.11
CA ARG A 232 14.59 -3.78 -29.27
C ARG A 232 14.11 -3.20 -27.92
N LEU A 233 13.81 -1.91 -27.90
CA LEU A 233 13.59 -1.12 -26.67
C LEU A 233 12.32 -1.48 -25.89
N TYR A 234 11.38 -2.17 -26.54
CA TYR A 234 10.12 -2.57 -25.92
C TYR A 234 10.13 -3.99 -25.34
N HIS A 235 11.20 -4.77 -25.50
CA HIS A 235 11.30 -6.11 -24.91
C HIS A 235 11.50 -6.04 -23.39
N GLY A 236 10.69 -6.79 -22.64
CA GLY A 236 10.72 -6.80 -21.17
C GLY A 236 9.95 -5.64 -20.53
N LEU A 237 9.32 -4.78 -21.32
CA LEU A 237 8.40 -3.76 -20.81
C LEU A 237 7.02 -4.37 -20.53
N GLU A 238 6.29 -3.79 -19.59
CA GLU A 238 4.91 -4.21 -19.30
C GLU A 238 3.96 -3.96 -20.47
N THR A 239 4.34 -3.03 -21.35
CA THR A 239 3.64 -2.60 -22.56
C THR A 239 4.17 -3.28 -23.83
N GLU A 240 5.01 -4.30 -23.72
CA GLU A 240 5.66 -4.98 -24.86
C GLU A 240 4.68 -5.39 -25.96
N LYS A 241 3.54 -5.99 -25.59
CA LYS A 241 2.50 -6.41 -26.55
C LYS A 241 1.86 -5.23 -27.28
N ILE A 242 1.65 -4.12 -26.58
CA ILE A 242 1.08 -2.88 -27.14
C ILE A 242 2.07 -2.26 -28.12
N PHE A 243 3.34 -2.15 -27.72
CA PHE A 243 4.41 -1.67 -28.60
C PHE A 243 4.59 -2.54 -29.83
N ALA A 244 4.66 -3.87 -29.67
CA ALA A 244 4.81 -4.79 -30.79
C ALA A 244 3.67 -4.63 -31.81
N ALA A 245 2.41 -4.55 -31.33
CA ALA A 245 1.26 -4.36 -32.20
C ALA A 245 1.28 -3.00 -32.91
N LEU A 246 1.64 -1.92 -32.21
CA LEU A 246 1.76 -0.58 -32.79
C LEU A 246 2.91 -0.47 -33.80
N VAL A 247 4.07 -1.05 -33.50
CA VAL A 247 5.25 -1.06 -34.38
C VAL A 247 4.95 -1.82 -35.66
N VAL A 248 4.36 -3.02 -35.56
CA VAL A 248 3.96 -3.81 -36.75
C VAL A 248 2.98 -3.03 -37.62
N SER A 249 1.95 -2.42 -37.02
CA SER A 249 0.99 -1.59 -37.76
C SER A 249 1.67 -0.37 -38.41
N SER A 250 2.59 0.29 -37.71
CA SER A 250 3.36 1.45 -38.22
C SER A 250 4.24 1.13 -39.41
N LEU A 251 4.86 -0.04 -39.42
CA LEU A 251 5.76 -0.48 -40.49
C LEU A 251 5.00 -1.02 -41.70
N SER A 252 3.76 -1.48 -41.50
CA SER A 252 2.90 -1.98 -42.57
C SER A 252 2.33 -0.89 -43.50
N GLY A 253 2.59 0.39 -43.21
CA GLY A 253 2.18 1.53 -44.05
C GLY A 253 0.70 1.90 -43.96
N GLN A 254 -0.06 1.27 -43.06
CA GLN A 254 -1.43 1.67 -42.73
C GLN A 254 -1.44 2.63 -41.53
N PRO A 255 -2.38 3.58 -41.45
CA PRO A 255 -2.58 4.35 -40.22
C PRO A 255 -2.97 3.37 -39.11
N ALA A 256 -2.15 3.16 -38.08
CA ALA A 256 -2.60 2.47 -36.84
C ALA A 256 -3.72 3.30 -36.27
N LYS A 257 -4.92 2.88 -36.59
CA LYS A 257 -6.08 3.22 -35.81
C LYS A 257 -5.97 2.43 -34.53
N ALA A 258 -6.04 3.12 -33.40
CA ALA A 258 -6.04 2.51 -32.08
C ALA A 258 -7.07 1.37 -31.94
N THR A 259 -8.18 1.44 -32.70
CA THR A 259 -9.23 0.42 -32.76
C THR A 259 -8.78 -0.91 -33.37
N GLU A 260 -7.89 -0.89 -34.37
CA GLU A 260 -7.40 -2.10 -35.03
C GLU A 260 -6.36 -2.81 -34.15
N VAL A 261 -5.49 -2.02 -33.52
CA VAL A 261 -4.52 -2.51 -32.53
C VAL A 261 -5.24 -3.07 -31.31
N ALA A 262 -6.27 -2.38 -30.82
CA ALA A 262 -7.11 -2.83 -29.71
C ALA A 262 -7.81 -4.17 -29.97
N ALA A 263 -8.08 -4.55 -31.22
CA ALA A 263 -8.75 -5.80 -31.57
C ALA A 263 -7.84 -7.04 -31.44
N ILE A 264 -6.52 -6.84 -31.50
CA ILE A 264 -5.51 -7.91 -31.43
C ILE A 264 -4.98 -8.07 -30.00
N LEU A 265 -5.20 -7.06 -29.15
CA LEU A 265 -4.76 -7.03 -27.76
C LEU A 265 -5.75 -7.74 -26.83
N GLU A 266 -5.23 -8.32 -25.75
CA GLU A 266 -6.04 -8.87 -24.67
C GLU A 266 -6.85 -7.77 -23.97
N GLU A 267 -7.94 -8.13 -23.29
CA GLU A 267 -8.86 -7.16 -22.67
C GLU A 267 -8.15 -6.17 -21.74
N ARG A 268 -7.11 -6.61 -21.05
CA ARG A 268 -6.26 -5.78 -20.19
C ARG A 268 -5.46 -4.75 -20.96
N ASP A 269 -4.69 -5.18 -21.97
CA ASP A 269 -3.80 -4.32 -22.76
C ASP A 269 -4.61 -3.34 -23.61
N ARG A 270 -5.81 -3.76 -24.04
CA ARG A 270 -6.79 -2.91 -24.70
C ARG A 270 -7.25 -1.76 -23.80
N ARG A 271 -7.59 -2.04 -22.54
CA ARG A 271 -7.99 -0.99 -21.58
C ARG A 271 -6.86 0.00 -21.34
N LEU A 272 -5.64 -0.50 -21.15
CA LEU A 272 -4.45 0.33 -20.96
C LEU A 272 -4.16 1.23 -22.18
N LEU A 273 -4.29 0.70 -23.40
CA LEU A 273 -4.13 1.47 -24.64
C LEU A 273 -5.12 2.64 -24.70
N PHE A 274 -6.42 2.39 -24.44
CA PHE A 274 -7.41 3.46 -24.47
C PHE A 274 -7.19 4.48 -23.36
N GLU A 275 -6.87 4.05 -22.15
CA GLU A 275 -6.53 4.95 -21.03
C GLU A 275 -5.41 5.93 -21.42
N ILE A 276 -4.34 5.43 -22.03
CA ILE A 276 -3.21 6.26 -22.49
C ILE A 276 -3.63 7.27 -23.56
N LEU A 277 -4.54 6.88 -24.46
CA LEU A 277 -5.01 7.76 -25.54
C LEU A 277 -5.98 8.85 -25.07
N PHE A 278 -6.73 8.61 -23.99
CA PHE A 278 -7.68 9.58 -23.44
C PHE A 278 -7.05 10.64 -22.52
N GLU A 279 -5.77 10.52 -22.16
CA GLU A 279 -5.07 11.56 -21.39
C GLU A 279 -4.94 12.88 -22.18
N GLU A 280 -4.82 14.02 -21.50
CA GLU A 280 -4.46 15.26 -22.18
C GLU A 280 -2.94 15.30 -22.36
N ALA A 281 -2.46 15.55 -23.59
CA ALA A 281 -1.04 15.70 -23.84
C ALA A 281 -0.78 16.67 -25.00
N SER A 282 0.37 17.34 -24.94
CA SER A 282 0.82 18.27 -25.97
C SER A 282 1.06 17.55 -27.31
N GLU A 283 1.00 18.32 -28.41
CA GLU A 283 1.32 17.81 -29.75
C GLU A 283 2.67 17.07 -29.76
N PRO A 284 2.73 15.89 -30.38
CA PRO A 284 3.94 15.08 -30.36
C PRO A 284 5.04 15.71 -31.22
N THR A 285 6.20 15.97 -30.62
CA THR A 285 7.39 16.46 -31.33
C THR A 285 8.45 15.37 -31.42
N TRP A 286 9.30 15.44 -32.46
CA TRP A 286 10.38 14.47 -32.65
C TRP A 286 11.47 14.58 -31.57
N GLU A 287 11.73 15.79 -31.08
CA GLU A 287 12.70 16.04 -30.00
C GLU A 287 12.27 15.34 -28.69
N GLU A 288 10.98 15.38 -28.36
CA GLU A 288 10.46 14.64 -27.20
C GLU A 288 10.52 13.12 -27.41
N ALA A 289 10.28 12.64 -28.63
CA ALA A 289 10.40 11.22 -28.96
C ALA A 289 11.83 10.72 -28.76
N LEU A 290 12.84 11.50 -29.18
CA LEU A 290 14.25 11.20 -28.96
C LEU A 290 14.60 11.14 -27.47
N SER A 291 14.17 12.12 -26.68
CA SER A 291 14.40 12.13 -25.23
C SER A 291 13.78 10.91 -24.54
N CYS A 292 12.59 10.49 -24.97
CA CYS A 292 11.93 9.28 -24.48
C CYS A 292 12.71 8.00 -24.86
N ILE A 293 13.23 7.92 -26.08
CA ILE A 293 14.05 6.80 -26.55
C ILE A 293 15.35 6.72 -25.75
N GLU A 294 16.06 7.83 -25.56
CA GLU A 294 17.30 7.89 -24.78
C GLU A 294 17.07 7.42 -23.34
N THR A 295 15.94 7.82 -22.74
CA THR A 295 15.56 7.38 -21.39
C THR A 295 15.31 5.87 -21.33
N LEU A 296 14.71 5.27 -22.37
CA LEU A 296 14.54 3.82 -22.46
C LEU A 296 15.88 3.09 -22.69
N GLU A 297 16.74 3.63 -23.55
CA GLU A 297 18.08 3.08 -23.84
C GLU A 297 18.97 3.08 -22.59
N GLN A 298 19.00 4.19 -21.83
CA GLN A 298 19.71 4.28 -20.56
C GLN A 298 19.20 3.21 -19.59
N ARG A 299 17.89 3.07 -19.47
CA ARG A 299 17.30 2.10 -18.55
C ARG A 299 17.58 0.66 -18.95
N GLN A 300 17.55 0.34 -20.24
CA GLN A 300 17.92 -0.99 -20.73
C GLN A 300 19.40 -1.28 -20.44
N ALA A 301 20.29 -0.29 -20.66
CA ALA A 301 21.70 -0.41 -20.33
C ALA A 301 21.96 -0.59 -18.82
N GLU A 302 21.19 0.09 -17.96
CA GLU A 302 21.25 -0.11 -16.50
C GLU A 302 20.78 -1.50 -16.07
N GLN A 303 19.71 -2.01 -16.70
CA GLN A 303 19.21 -3.37 -16.43
C GLN A 303 20.22 -4.43 -16.88
N GLU A 304 20.77 -4.31 -18.10
CA GLU A 304 21.85 -5.18 -18.59
C GLU A 304 23.07 -5.12 -17.66
N LEU A 305 23.44 -3.93 -17.17
CA LEU A 305 24.57 -3.76 -16.23
C LEU A 305 24.30 -4.49 -14.91
N ALA A 306 23.07 -4.38 -14.37
CA ALA A 306 22.67 -5.06 -13.14
C ALA A 306 22.61 -6.59 -13.30
N GLU A 307 22.25 -7.10 -14.48
CA GLU A 307 22.27 -8.54 -14.81
C GLU A 307 23.70 -9.07 -14.98
N VAL A 308 24.55 -8.33 -15.68
CA VAL A 308 25.98 -8.64 -15.82
C VAL A 308 26.65 -8.64 -14.45
N GLN A 309 26.33 -7.66 -13.59
CA GLN A 309 26.88 -7.58 -12.25
C GLN A 309 26.42 -8.74 -11.35
N ARG A 310 25.12 -9.10 -11.39
CA ARG A 310 24.61 -10.31 -10.71
C ARG A 310 25.28 -11.59 -11.23
N SER A 311 25.54 -11.68 -12.53
CA SER A 311 26.21 -12.84 -13.15
C SER A 311 27.68 -12.95 -12.74
N ILE A 312 28.36 -11.81 -12.56
CA ILE A 312 29.74 -11.75 -12.03
C ILE A 312 29.77 -12.18 -10.55
N GLU A 313 28.82 -11.71 -9.74
CA GLU A 313 28.71 -12.08 -8.32
C GLU A 313 28.36 -13.55 -8.12
N ALA A 314 27.51 -14.13 -8.99
CA ALA A 314 27.11 -15.52 -8.93
C ALA A 314 28.20 -16.51 -9.40
N ASN A 315 29.15 -16.08 -10.24
CA ASN A 315 30.18 -16.95 -10.80
C ASN A 315 31.55 -16.24 -10.91
N PRO A 316 32.22 -15.95 -9.77
CA PRO A 316 33.41 -15.10 -9.72
C PRO A 316 34.68 -15.69 -10.35
N THR A 317 34.69 -16.98 -10.70
CA THR A 317 35.83 -17.67 -11.34
C THR A 317 35.43 -18.48 -12.59
N GLY A 318 34.26 -18.18 -13.17
CA GLY A 318 33.74 -18.91 -14.32
C GLY A 318 34.47 -18.60 -15.66
N PRO A 319 34.56 -19.58 -16.59
CA PRO A 319 35.02 -19.33 -17.95
C PRO A 319 34.00 -18.42 -18.69
N GLY A 320 34.33 -17.13 -18.80
CA GLY A 320 33.43 -16.08 -19.33
C GLY A 320 33.51 -14.75 -18.57
N LEU A 321 34.20 -14.72 -17.42
CA LEU A 321 34.37 -13.53 -16.59
C LEU A 321 35.00 -12.34 -17.33
N ARG A 322 35.97 -12.60 -18.21
CA ARG A 322 36.63 -11.54 -19.00
C ARG A 322 35.65 -10.86 -19.97
N ASP A 323 34.75 -11.63 -20.57
CA ASP A 323 33.74 -11.13 -21.51
C ASP A 323 32.65 -10.33 -20.75
N LEU A 324 32.26 -10.80 -19.57
CA LEU A 324 31.31 -10.09 -18.70
C LEU A 324 31.90 -8.76 -18.18
N LEU A 325 33.19 -8.72 -17.83
CA LEU A 325 33.87 -7.49 -17.41
C LEU A 325 34.06 -6.50 -18.57
N ALA A 326 34.35 -6.99 -19.79
CA ALA A 326 34.40 -6.15 -20.99
C ALA A 326 33.01 -5.57 -21.32
N ARG A 327 31.95 -6.39 -21.23
CA ARG A 327 30.57 -5.93 -21.42
C ARG A 327 30.15 -4.91 -20.35
N LYS A 328 30.56 -5.10 -19.09
CA LYS A 328 30.36 -4.13 -18.00
C LYS A 328 31.03 -2.79 -18.31
N GLN A 329 32.28 -2.79 -18.76
CA GLN A 329 33.01 -1.56 -19.11
C GLN A 329 32.38 -0.82 -20.30
N GLU A 330 31.91 -1.55 -21.32
CA GLU A 330 31.22 -0.98 -22.47
C GLU A 330 29.88 -0.33 -22.08
N LEU A 331 29.08 -1.00 -21.26
CA LEU A 331 27.80 -0.46 -20.76
C LEU A 331 28.02 0.78 -19.88
N MET A 332 29.06 0.78 -19.03
CA MET A 332 29.40 1.97 -18.23
C MET A 332 29.87 3.15 -19.10
N ARG A 333 30.59 2.91 -20.20
CA ARG A 333 30.97 3.97 -21.15
C ARG A 333 29.75 4.55 -21.88
N ARG A 334 28.82 3.70 -22.31
CA ARG A 334 27.56 4.14 -22.94
C ARG A 334 26.70 4.99 -22.00
N LEU A 335 26.58 4.57 -20.74
CA LEU A 335 25.86 5.35 -19.71
C LEU A 335 26.56 6.67 -19.36
N ALA A 336 27.89 6.73 -19.43
CA ALA A 336 28.65 7.96 -19.19
C ALA A 336 28.62 8.94 -20.37
N ALA A 337 28.48 8.45 -21.61
CA ALA A 337 28.35 9.29 -22.81
C ALA A 337 26.96 9.90 -23.00
N ALA A 338 25.96 9.39 -22.28
CA ALA A 338 24.56 9.83 -22.34
C ALA A 338 24.17 10.81 -21.21
N ARG A 339 25.14 11.28 -20.40
CA ARG A 339 24.97 12.29 -19.34
C ARG A 339 25.55 13.63 -19.76
#